data_AF-A0A662F9P2-F1
#
_entry.id   AF-A0A662F9P2-F1
#
_cell.length_a   1.000
_cell.length_b   1.000
_cell.length_c   1.000
_cell.angle_alpha   90.00
_cell.angle_beta   90.00
_cell.angle_gamma   90.00
#
_symmetry.space_group_name_H-M   'P 1'
#
loop_
_entity.id
_entity.type
_entity.pdbx_description
1 polymer ?
#
loop_
_entity_poly.entity_id
_entity_poly.type
_entity_poly.pdbx_seq_one_letter_code
_entity_poly.pdbx_strand_id
1 'polypeptide(L)'
;MRVRSVHSKNKVTSLYKEQRVGVFVDVQNLYYSAKYIYGAKVNFDAVLKEAVKGRKLIRAIAYVIRTEEMKEAAFFEALKKIGYEIRAKDLQVFYGGAKKGDWDIGIAMDSIELAPKLDTIVLVSGDGDFVPLVKHLKYALGCRVEVIAFGKSASSKLIAEADDFVDLDENPKQFLIKWKKQK
;
A
#
# COMPACT_ATOMS: atom_id res chain seq x y z
N MET A 1 25.42 33.87 -14.37
CA MET A 1 25.06 32.58 -15.00
C MET A 1 24.33 31.72 -13.97
N ARG A 2 23.01 31.54 -14.08
CA ARG A 2 22.25 30.59 -13.25
C ARG A 2 22.13 29.29 -14.03
N VAL A 3 22.71 28.22 -13.48
CA VAL A 3 22.60 26.87 -14.03
C VAL A 3 21.14 26.45 -13.96
N ARG A 4 20.51 26.27 -15.12
CA ARG A 4 19.17 25.72 -15.22
C ARG A 4 19.27 24.24 -14.82
N SER A 5 18.54 23.90 -13.76
CA SER A 5 18.32 22.54 -13.31
C SER A 5 17.61 21.75 -14.41
N VAL A 6 18.35 20.87 -15.09
CA VAL A 6 17.80 19.91 -16.07
C VAL A 6 17.34 18.69 -15.28
N HIS A 7 16.16 18.77 -14.67
CA HIS A 7 15.45 17.56 -14.22
C HIS A 7 14.62 17.04 -15.38
N SER A 8 15.18 16.02 -16.04
CA SER A 8 14.56 15.27 -17.13
C SER A 8 13.19 14.72 -16.73
N LYS A 9 12.12 15.29 -17.33
CA LYS A 9 10.75 14.77 -17.29
C LYS A 9 10.57 13.70 -18.37
N ASN A 10 11.13 12.50 -18.18
CA ASN A 10 10.76 11.32 -18.98
C ASN A 10 11.00 10.05 -18.15
N LYS A 11 10.16 9.81 -17.14
CA LYS A 11 9.98 8.45 -16.60
C LYS A 11 9.14 7.71 -17.64
N VAL A 12 9.71 6.69 -18.27
CA VAL A 12 8.97 5.82 -19.21
C VAL A 12 7.86 5.11 -18.43
N THR A 13 6.63 5.57 -18.57
CA THR A 13 5.42 5.04 -17.91
C THR A 13 4.69 4.06 -18.82
N SER A 14 5.40 3.12 -19.43
CA SER A 14 4.73 2.08 -20.21
C SER A 14 4.13 1.02 -19.29
N LEU A 15 2.93 1.31 -18.77
CA LEU A 15 2.08 0.29 -18.18
C LEU A 15 1.55 -0.59 -19.32
N TYR A 16 1.80 -1.88 -19.25
CA TYR A 16 1.30 -2.85 -20.23
C TYR A 16 0.15 -3.64 -19.62
N LYS A 17 -0.95 -3.79 -20.36
CA LYS A 17 -2.15 -4.52 -19.90
C LYS A 17 -1.86 -5.96 -19.46
N GLU A 18 -0.86 -6.58 -20.07
CA GLU A 18 -0.50 -7.98 -19.81
C GLU A 18 0.36 -8.17 -18.55
N GLN A 19 0.81 -7.09 -17.90
CA GLN A 19 1.58 -7.18 -16.66
C GLN A 19 0.80 -7.92 -15.58
N ARG A 20 1.47 -8.89 -14.97
CA ARG A 20 1.02 -9.63 -13.80
C ARG A 20 1.29 -8.80 -12.54
N VAL A 21 0.23 -8.38 -11.87
CA VAL A 21 0.29 -7.46 -10.73
C VAL A 21 0.03 -8.20 -9.42
N GLY A 22 0.89 -8.00 -8.44
CA GLY A 22 0.65 -8.35 -7.04
C GLY A 22 0.45 -7.09 -6.21
N VAL A 23 -0.60 -7.05 -5.39
CA VAL A 23 -0.94 -5.91 -4.54
C VAL A 23 -0.77 -6.30 -3.07
N PHE A 24 0.02 -5.54 -2.32
CA PHE A 24 0.35 -5.81 -0.92
C PHE A 24 -0.02 -4.59 -0.07
N VAL A 25 -1.06 -4.73 0.75
CA VAL A 25 -1.68 -3.60 1.46
C VAL A 25 -1.40 -3.65 2.94
N ASP A 26 -0.63 -2.68 3.40
CA ASP A 26 -0.54 -2.36 4.82
C ASP A 26 -1.80 -1.60 5.24
N VAL A 27 -2.78 -2.35 5.77
CA VAL A 27 -4.07 -1.78 6.15
C VAL A 27 -3.91 -0.81 7.31
N GLN A 28 -2.98 -1.05 8.24
CA GLN A 28 -2.78 -0.16 9.38
C GLN A 28 -2.24 1.19 8.94
N ASN A 29 -1.21 1.20 8.09
CA ASN A 29 -0.61 2.44 7.60
C ASN A 29 -1.68 3.33 6.93
N LEU A 30 -2.47 2.76 6.00
CA LEU A 30 -3.53 3.50 5.32
C LEU A 30 -4.68 3.90 6.25
N TYR A 31 -5.09 3.01 7.16
CA TYR A 31 -6.16 3.29 8.11
C TYR A 31 -5.81 4.46 9.03
N TYR A 32 -4.61 4.46 9.62
CA TYR A 32 -4.19 5.52 10.53
C TYR A 32 -3.99 6.85 9.81
N SER A 33 -3.42 6.85 8.60
CA SER A 33 -3.35 8.07 7.79
C SER A 33 -4.75 8.63 7.50
N ALA A 34 -5.69 7.81 7.04
CA ALA A 34 -7.07 8.24 6.78
C ALA A 34 -7.78 8.76 8.03
N LYS A 35 -7.62 8.08 9.16
CA LYS A 35 -8.28 8.42 10.43
C LYS A 35 -7.74 9.73 11.01
N TYR A 36 -6.43 9.87 11.15
CA TYR A 36 -5.83 10.99 11.88
C TYR A 36 -5.64 12.24 11.03
N ILE A 37 -5.37 12.10 9.74
CA ILE A 37 -5.15 13.25 8.86
C ILE A 37 -6.48 13.75 8.26
N TYR A 38 -7.41 12.83 7.94
CA TYR A 38 -8.62 13.16 7.18
C TYR A 38 -9.92 12.92 7.94
N GLY A 39 -9.91 12.27 9.10
CA GLY A 39 -11.14 11.93 9.84
C GLY A 39 -12.09 11.04 9.04
N ALA A 40 -11.56 10.12 8.23
CA ALA A 40 -12.31 9.32 7.27
C ALA A 40 -11.84 7.85 7.25
N LYS A 41 -12.59 7.00 6.53
CA LYS A 41 -12.19 5.61 6.22
C LYS A 41 -11.60 5.54 4.81
N VAL A 42 -10.72 4.58 4.58
CA VAL A 42 -10.18 4.29 3.25
C VAL A 42 -11.22 3.53 2.41
N ASN A 43 -11.32 3.89 1.13
CA ASN A 43 -12.05 3.13 0.12
C ASN A 43 -11.14 2.07 -0.52
N PHE A 44 -11.01 0.91 0.12
CA PHE A 44 -10.11 -0.17 -0.34
C PHE A 44 -10.45 -0.76 -1.72
N ASP A 45 -11.70 -0.61 -2.18
CA ASP A 45 -12.12 -0.98 -3.54
C ASP A 45 -11.50 -0.04 -4.59
N ALA A 46 -11.58 1.27 -4.35
CA ALA A 46 -10.94 2.25 -5.23
C ALA A 46 -9.41 2.10 -5.22
N VAL A 47 -8.81 1.81 -4.07
CA VAL A 47 -7.37 1.52 -3.96
C VAL A 47 -6.99 0.29 -4.79
N LEU A 48 -7.76 -0.80 -4.73
CA LEU A 48 -7.45 -2.00 -5.53
C LEU A 48 -7.54 -1.71 -7.03
N LYS A 49 -8.59 -1.01 -7.45
CA LYS A 49 -8.79 -0.63 -8.86
C LYS A 49 -7.64 0.24 -9.38
N GLU A 50 -7.19 1.20 -8.57
CA GLU A 50 -6.04 2.06 -8.89
C GLU A 50 -4.71 1.29 -8.87
N ALA A 51 -4.54 0.31 -7.97
CA ALA A 51 -3.37 -0.55 -7.97
C ALA A 51 -3.31 -1.41 -9.24
N VAL A 52 -4.44 -1.95 -9.69
CA VAL A 52 -4.47 -2.86 -10.84
C VAL A 52 -4.41 -2.12 -12.18
N LYS A 53 -5.06 -0.95 -12.32
CA LYS A 53 -5.08 -0.15 -13.58
C LYS A 53 -5.43 -0.98 -14.83
N GLY A 54 -6.34 -1.95 -14.69
CA GLY A 54 -6.78 -2.82 -15.78
C GLY A 54 -5.73 -3.85 -16.25
N ARG A 55 -4.69 -4.10 -15.45
CA ARG A 55 -3.69 -5.16 -15.68
C ARG A 55 -4.13 -6.51 -15.10
N LYS A 56 -3.35 -7.57 -15.30
CA LYS A 56 -3.67 -8.91 -14.80
C LYS A 56 -3.35 -9.04 -13.31
N LEU A 57 -4.37 -8.92 -12.46
CA LEU A 57 -4.22 -9.17 -11.02
C LEU A 57 -3.93 -10.66 -10.76
N ILE A 58 -2.81 -10.97 -10.10
CA ILE A 58 -2.44 -12.33 -9.68
C ILE A 58 -2.77 -12.58 -8.22
N ARG A 59 -2.44 -11.64 -7.33
CA ARG A 59 -2.71 -11.70 -5.89
C ARG A 59 -2.97 -10.28 -5.36
N ALA A 60 -3.94 -10.15 -4.46
CA ALA A 60 -4.12 -8.95 -3.66
C ALA A 60 -4.20 -9.36 -2.19
N ILE A 61 -3.22 -8.96 -1.37
CA ILE A 61 -3.12 -9.37 0.03
C ILE A 61 -3.26 -8.14 0.92
N ALA A 62 -4.24 -8.16 1.80
CA ALA A 62 -4.46 -7.15 2.84
C ALA A 62 -3.96 -7.66 4.19
N TYR A 63 -3.00 -6.93 4.76
CA TYR A 63 -2.35 -7.24 6.01
C TYR A 63 -3.01 -6.44 7.14
N VAL A 64 -3.76 -7.14 7.98
CA VAL A 64 -4.62 -6.53 9.01
C VAL A 64 -4.10 -6.90 10.39
N ILE A 65 -4.10 -5.93 11.29
CA ILE A 65 -3.91 -6.19 12.71
C ILE A 65 -5.23 -6.01 13.43
N ARG A 66 -5.62 -7.03 14.18
CA ARG A 66 -6.89 -7.07 14.89
C ARG A 66 -6.83 -6.15 16.10
N THR A 67 -7.15 -4.87 15.90
CA THR A 67 -7.43 -3.90 16.97
C THR A 67 -8.92 -3.93 17.34
N GLU A 68 -9.32 -3.39 18.49
CA GLU A 68 -10.76 -3.30 18.85
C GLU A 68 -11.59 -2.62 17.76
N GLU A 69 -11.04 -1.61 17.12
CA GLU A 69 -11.66 -0.81 16.06
C GLU A 69 -11.69 -1.52 14.70
N MET A 70 -10.78 -2.48 14.47
CA MET A 70 -10.66 -3.26 13.22
C MET A 70 -11.06 -4.73 13.38
N LYS A 71 -11.56 -5.13 14.57
CA LYS A 71 -12.09 -6.48 14.84
C LYS A 71 -13.48 -6.71 14.27
N GLU A 72 -14.08 -5.71 13.61
CA GLU A 72 -15.40 -5.84 13.01
C GLU A 72 -15.40 -6.90 11.91
N ALA A 73 -16.18 -7.97 12.08
CA ALA A 73 -16.37 -9.01 11.06
C ALA A 73 -16.80 -8.39 9.71
N ALA A 74 -17.59 -7.32 9.74
CA ALA A 74 -18.03 -6.59 8.56
C ALA A 74 -16.86 -5.99 7.75
N PHE A 75 -15.78 -5.56 8.40
CA PHE A 75 -14.60 -5.02 7.72
C PHE A 75 -13.85 -6.12 6.96
N PHE A 76 -13.62 -7.27 7.59
CA PHE A 76 -12.99 -8.42 6.95
C PHE A 76 -13.83 -8.95 5.78
N GLU A 77 -15.15 -9.04 5.96
CA GLU A 77 -16.05 -9.47 4.89
C GLU A 77 -16.09 -8.47 3.73
N ALA A 78 -16.01 -7.16 4.00
CA ALA A 78 -15.89 -6.15 2.95
C ALA A 78 -14.60 -6.31 2.13
N LEU A 79 -13.44 -6.49 2.79
CA LEU A 79 -12.17 -6.71 2.11
C LEU A 79 -12.18 -7.98 1.24
N LYS A 80 -12.73 -9.09 1.75
CA LYS A 80 -12.89 -10.33 0.96
C LYS A 80 -13.79 -10.11 -0.26
N LYS A 81 -14.92 -9.42 -0.10
CA LYS A 81 -15.85 -9.12 -1.21
C LYS A 81 -15.21 -8.25 -2.30
N ILE A 82 -14.28 -7.37 -1.92
CA ILE A 82 -13.50 -6.56 -2.87
C ILE A 82 -12.51 -7.43 -3.65
N GLY A 83 -12.07 -8.56 -3.09
CA GLY A 83 -11.15 -9.50 -3.72
C GLY A 83 -9.78 -9.59 -3.03
N TYR A 84 -9.65 -9.07 -1.80
CA TYR A 84 -8.43 -9.24 -1.02
C TYR A 84 -8.39 -10.60 -0.31
N GLU A 85 -7.23 -11.25 -0.40
CA GLU A 85 -6.80 -12.25 0.56
C GLU A 85 -6.38 -11.56 1.86
N ILE A 86 -6.84 -12.03 3.01
CA ILE A 86 -6.59 -11.36 4.28
C ILE A 86 -5.57 -12.15 5.08
N ARG A 87 -4.48 -11.49 5.48
CA ARG A 87 -3.55 -11.98 6.49
C ARG A 87 -3.75 -11.16 7.76
N ALA A 88 -4.21 -11.83 8.83
CA ALA A 88 -4.55 -11.18 10.09
C ALA A 88 -3.64 -11.63 11.23
N LYS A 89 -3.13 -10.68 12.03
CA LYS A 89 -2.41 -10.94 13.29
C LYS A 89 -3.14 -10.26 14.44
N ASP A 90 -3.11 -10.88 15.61
CA ASP A 90 -3.55 -10.23 16.84
C ASP A 90 -2.48 -9.27 17.34
N LEU A 91 -2.92 -8.13 17.87
CA LEU A 91 -2.02 -7.18 18.52
C LEU A 91 -1.42 -7.85 19.77
N GLN A 92 -0.10 -8.07 19.78
CA GLN A 92 0.57 -8.62 20.94
C GLN A 92 0.93 -7.51 21.92
N VAL A 93 0.41 -7.61 23.14
CA VAL A 93 0.77 -6.74 24.27
C VAL A 93 1.70 -7.53 25.18
N PHE A 94 2.96 -7.12 25.25
CA PHE A 94 3.94 -7.77 26.10
C PHE A 94 3.82 -7.30 27.55
N TYR A 95 4.38 -8.08 28.49
CA TYR A 95 4.31 -7.87 29.94
C TYR A 95 4.90 -6.53 30.45
N GLY A 96 5.47 -5.70 29.56
CA GLY A 96 5.95 -4.35 29.84
C GLY A 96 5.17 -3.22 29.12
N GLY A 97 3.99 -3.50 28.56
CA GLY A 97 3.17 -2.52 27.85
C GLY A 97 3.60 -2.22 26.41
N ALA A 98 4.74 -2.78 25.97
CA ALA A 98 5.16 -2.72 24.58
C ALA A 98 4.14 -3.46 23.70
N LYS A 99 3.58 -2.73 22.73
CA LYS A 99 2.69 -3.27 21.70
C LYS A 99 3.55 -3.62 20.50
N LYS A 100 3.60 -4.90 20.13
CA LYS A 100 4.25 -5.34 18.90
C LYS A 100 3.19 -5.92 17.97
N GLY A 101 3.23 -5.47 16.73
CA GLY A 101 2.25 -5.79 15.74
C GLY A 101 2.39 -4.78 14.63
N ASP A 102 3.35 -5.02 13.77
CA ASP A 102 3.38 -4.55 12.40
C ASP A 102 3.34 -5.79 11.49
N TRP A 103 3.16 -5.56 10.19
CA TRP A 103 3.21 -6.60 9.19
C TRP A 103 4.45 -6.52 8.31
N ASP A 104 5.40 -5.63 8.61
CA ASP A 104 6.46 -5.22 7.69
C ASP A 104 7.29 -6.40 7.20
N ILE A 105 7.72 -7.26 8.13
CA ILE A 105 8.44 -8.48 7.80
C ILE A 105 7.58 -9.42 6.95
N GLY A 106 6.30 -9.59 7.29
CA GLY A 106 5.41 -10.48 6.54
C GLY A 106 5.17 -9.97 5.12
N ILE A 107 4.87 -8.69 4.97
CA ILE A 107 4.72 -8.00 3.69
C ILE A 107 5.98 -8.17 2.84
N ALA A 108 7.16 -7.95 3.44
CA ALA A 108 8.42 -8.09 2.74
C ALA A 108 8.67 -9.52 2.26
N MET A 109 8.48 -10.51 3.12
CA MET A 109 8.68 -11.92 2.79
C MET A 109 7.73 -12.38 1.67
N ASP A 110 6.44 -12.05 1.80
CA ASP A 110 5.44 -12.45 0.80
C ASP A 110 5.65 -11.76 -0.55
N SER A 111 6.08 -10.48 -0.54
CA SER A 111 6.41 -9.74 -1.76
C SER A 111 7.60 -10.38 -2.48
N ILE A 112 8.63 -10.78 -1.74
CA ILE A 112 9.82 -11.45 -2.28
C ILE A 112 9.48 -12.84 -2.81
N GLU A 113 8.69 -13.63 -2.07
CA GLU A 113 8.29 -14.98 -2.47
C GLU A 113 7.44 -14.99 -3.75
N LEU A 114 6.55 -14.01 -3.90
CA LEU A 114 5.68 -13.90 -5.06
C LEU A 114 6.34 -13.21 -6.26
N ALA A 115 7.40 -12.42 -6.05
CA ALA A 115 8.08 -11.65 -7.09
C ALA A 115 8.39 -12.45 -8.38
N PRO A 116 8.87 -13.71 -8.35
CA PRO A 116 9.11 -14.48 -9.59
C PRO A 116 7.87 -14.75 -10.45
N LYS A 117 6.66 -14.53 -9.91
CA LYS A 117 5.37 -14.71 -10.60
C LYS A 117 4.74 -13.38 -11.02
N LEU A 118 5.39 -12.25 -10.73
CA LEU A 118 4.85 -10.91 -10.89
C LEU A 118 5.77 -10.08 -11.80
N ASP A 119 5.17 -9.24 -12.62
CA ASP A 119 5.90 -8.24 -13.40
C ASP A 119 5.91 -6.88 -12.66
N THR A 120 4.83 -6.59 -11.93
CA THR A 120 4.68 -5.40 -11.09
C THR A 120 4.24 -5.78 -9.68
N ILE A 121 4.91 -5.19 -8.68
CA ILE A 121 4.51 -5.22 -7.29
C ILE A 121 3.99 -3.83 -6.91
N VAL A 122 2.76 -3.78 -6.41
CA VAL A 122 2.16 -2.57 -5.86
C VAL A 122 2.17 -2.66 -4.35
N LEU A 123 3.04 -1.88 -3.71
CA LEU A 123 3.11 -1.74 -2.27
C LEU A 123 2.20 -0.59 -1.84
N VAL A 124 1.13 -0.91 -1.10
CA VAL A 124 0.19 0.07 -0.59
C VAL A 124 0.55 0.35 0.87
N SER A 125 1.57 1.21 1.04
CA SER A 125 2.05 1.72 2.33
C SER A 125 2.91 2.97 2.09
N GLY A 126 2.87 3.92 3.03
CA GLY A 126 3.76 5.09 3.06
C GLY A 126 5.05 4.87 3.86
N ASP A 127 5.27 3.69 4.45
CA ASP A 127 6.35 3.46 5.41
C ASP A 127 7.75 3.42 4.77
N GLY A 128 8.65 4.25 5.29
CA GLY A 128 10.04 4.33 4.84
C GLY A 128 10.85 3.06 5.09
N ASP A 129 10.42 2.20 6.02
CA ASP A 129 11.11 0.95 6.35
C ASP A 129 11.02 -0.10 5.23
N PHE A 130 10.13 0.11 4.24
CA PHE A 130 10.08 -0.70 3.02
C PHE A 130 11.12 -0.33 1.95
N VAL A 131 11.91 0.74 2.11
CA VAL A 131 12.94 1.13 1.11
C VAL A 131 13.89 -0.03 0.75
N PRO A 132 14.43 -0.82 1.71
CA PRO A 132 15.25 -1.99 1.38
C PRO A 132 14.50 -3.05 0.57
N LEU A 133 13.22 -3.28 0.86
CA LEU A 133 12.36 -4.19 0.09
C LEU A 133 12.21 -3.69 -1.35
N VAL A 134 11.85 -2.42 -1.55
CA VAL A 134 11.69 -1.84 -2.89
C VAL A 134 12.97 -1.98 -3.71
N LYS A 135 14.14 -1.69 -3.12
CA LYS A 135 15.43 -1.90 -3.77
C LYS A 135 15.65 -3.35 -4.17
N HIS A 136 15.39 -4.29 -3.27
CA HIS A 136 15.60 -5.71 -3.54
C HIS A 136 14.68 -6.20 -4.68
N LEU A 137 13.39 -5.86 -4.64
CA LEU A 137 12.42 -6.22 -5.67
C LEU A 137 12.82 -5.68 -7.06
N LYS A 138 13.31 -4.43 -7.12
CA LYS A 138 13.72 -3.81 -8.38
C LYS A 138 15.03 -4.38 -8.92
N TYR A 139 16.06 -4.37 -8.09
CA TYR A 139 17.43 -4.59 -8.57
C TYR A 139 17.85 -6.05 -8.56
N ALA A 140 17.38 -6.84 -7.60
CA ALA A 140 17.70 -8.26 -7.53
C ALA A 140 16.68 -9.13 -8.28
N LEU A 141 15.39 -8.76 -8.24
CA LEU A 141 14.30 -9.57 -8.77
C LEU A 141 13.72 -9.02 -10.08
N GLY A 142 14.09 -7.80 -10.48
CA GLY A 142 13.68 -7.21 -11.76
C GLY A 142 12.21 -6.80 -11.84
N CYS A 143 11.49 -6.76 -10.72
CA CYS A 143 10.10 -6.31 -10.69
C CYS A 143 10.02 -4.78 -10.81
N ARG A 144 9.00 -4.29 -11.52
CA ARG A 144 8.58 -2.90 -11.36
C ARG A 144 7.92 -2.75 -9.98
N VAL A 145 8.27 -1.72 -9.23
CA VAL A 145 7.67 -1.45 -7.93
C VAL A 145 6.95 -0.11 -7.92
N GLU A 146 5.65 -0.17 -7.67
CA GLU A 146 4.77 1.00 -7.56
C GLU A 146 4.34 1.15 -6.10
N VAL A 147 4.32 2.38 -5.60
CA VAL A 147 3.88 2.68 -4.24
C VAL A 147 2.58 3.48 -4.28
N ILE A 148 1.63 3.12 -3.44
CA ILE A 148 0.37 3.86 -3.26
C ILE A 148 0.22 4.23 -1.79
N ALA A 149 0.10 5.52 -1.49
CA ALA A 149 -0.11 6.01 -0.13
C ALA A 149 -0.71 7.42 -0.13
N PHE A 150 -1.08 7.92 1.05
CA PHE A 150 -1.35 9.36 1.24
C PHE A 150 -0.02 10.10 1.32
N GLY A 151 0.26 10.96 0.35
CA GLY A 151 1.51 11.71 0.20
C GLY A 151 1.90 12.48 1.45
N LYS A 152 0.94 13.04 2.19
CA LYS A 152 1.21 13.73 3.47
C LYS A 152 1.83 12.86 4.56
N SER A 153 1.65 11.54 4.48
CA SER A 153 2.18 10.56 5.44
C SER A 153 3.29 9.68 4.88
N ALA A 154 3.56 9.77 3.58
CA ALA A 154 4.49 8.88 2.90
C ALA A 154 5.94 9.36 3.05
N SER A 155 6.85 8.42 3.26
CA SER A 155 8.28 8.68 3.29
C SER A 155 8.79 9.17 1.94
N SER A 156 9.44 10.34 1.92
CA SER A 156 10.07 10.88 0.71
C SER A 156 11.15 9.95 0.13
N LYS A 157 11.82 9.17 0.99
CA LYS A 157 12.80 8.16 0.56
C LYS A 157 12.12 6.99 -0.17
N LEU A 158 10.96 6.55 0.32
CA LEU A 158 10.18 5.50 -0.33
C LEU A 158 9.67 5.96 -1.69
N ILE A 159 9.11 7.17 -1.75
CA ILE A 159 8.63 7.79 -3.00
C ILE A 159 9.76 7.89 -4.03
N ALA A 160 10.94 8.34 -3.61
CA ALA A 160 12.09 8.47 -4.50
C ALA A 160 12.62 7.12 -5.01
N GLU A 161 12.52 6.06 -4.20
CA GLU A 161 12.98 4.72 -4.57
C GLU A 161 11.99 3.99 -5.49
N ALA A 162 10.69 4.28 -5.42
CA ALA A 162 9.70 3.60 -6.26
C ALA A 162 9.81 3.94 -7.77
N ASP A 163 9.43 3.00 -8.63
CA ASP A 163 9.32 3.25 -10.08
C ASP A 163 8.13 4.17 -10.39
N ASP A 164 7.08 4.12 -9.58
CA ASP A 164 5.95 5.03 -9.63
C ASP A 164 5.37 5.27 -8.23
N PHE A 165 4.76 6.43 -8.04
CA PHE A 165 4.06 6.77 -6.80
C PHE A 165 2.68 7.32 -7.12
N VAL A 166 1.64 6.67 -6.62
CA VAL A 166 0.27 7.17 -6.69
C VAL A 166 -0.08 7.82 -5.36
N ASP A 167 -0.25 9.14 -5.41
CA ASP A 167 -0.66 9.92 -4.26
C ASP A 167 -2.19 9.92 -4.11
N LEU A 168 -2.68 9.28 -3.06
CA LEU A 168 -4.11 9.25 -2.73
C LEU A 168 -4.66 10.65 -2.38
N ASP A 169 -3.79 11.61 -2.04
CA ASP A 169 -4.15 12.99 -1.75
C ASP A 169 -4.57 13.80 -2.99
N GLU A 170 -4.24 13.32 -4.19
CA GLU A 170 -4.65 13.98 -5.43
C GLU A 170 -6.15 13.81 -5.69
N ASN A 171 -6.77 12.73 -5.21
CA ASN A 171 -8.20 12.50 -5.35
C ASN A 171 -8.87 11.92 -4.09
N PRO A 172 -8.92 12.70 -2.99
CA PRO A 172 -9.41 12.22 -1.70
C PRO A 172 -10.89 11.80 -1.75
N LYS A 173 -11.70 12.37 -2.66
CA LYS A 173 -13.12 11.98 -2.82
C LYS A 173 -13.29 10.55 -3.33
N GLN A 174 -12.32 10.04 -4.10
CA GLN A 174 -12.33 8.67 -4.60
C GLN A 174 -11.86 7.68 -3.53
N PHE A 175 -10.83 8.06 -2.77
CA PHE A 175 -10.12 7.16 -1.87
C PHE A 175 -10.57 7.24 -0.40
N LEU A 176 -11.37 8.23 -0.02
CA LEU A 176 -11.87 8.40 1.34
C LEU A 176 -13.40 8.34 1.42
N ILE A 177 -13.90 7.62 2.43
CA ILE A 177 -15.30 7.52 2.80
C ILE A 177 -15.48 8.26 4.12
N LYS A 178 -16.25 9.36 4.12
CA LYS A 178 -16.54 10.12 5.34
C LYS A 178 -17.33 9.27 6.33
N TRP A 179 -17.03 9.40 7.63
CA TRP A 179 -17.88 8.83 8.66
C TRP A 179 -19.27 9.47 8.58
N LYS A 180 -20.32 8.64 8.52
CA LYS A 180 -21.68 9.13 8.74
C LYS A 180 -21.73 9.64 10.19
N LYS A 181 -22.13 10.90 10.40
CA LYS A 181 -22.51 11.36 11.75
C LYS A 181 -23.58 10.41 12.26
N GLN A 182 -23.33 9.75 13.40
CA GLN A 182 -24.43 9.17 14.17
C GLN A 182 -25.32 10.35 14.55
N LYS A 183 -26.58 10.29 14.13
CA LYS A 183 -27.62 11.21 14.60
C LYS A 183 -27.99 10.83 16.03
#